data_AF-A0A968C2T2-F1
#
_entry.id   AF-A0A968C2T2-F1
#
_cell.length_a   1.000
_cell.length_b   1.000
_cell.length_c   1.000
_cell.angle_alpha   90.00
_cell.angle_beta   90.00
_cell.angle_gamma   90.00
#
_symmetry.space_group_name_H-M   'P 1'
#
loop_
_entity.id
_entity.type
_entity.pdbx_description
1 polymer ?
#
loop_
_entity_poly.entity_id
_entity_poly.type
_entity_poly.pdbx_seq_one_letter_code
_entity_poly.pdbx_strand_id
1 'polypeptide(L)'
;PESPNYLEPGKRPFHTIIPAFAMKDGKPWLSFGVMGGDMQPQGHVQILVNMIDFGMNLQEAGDAARYYHAGSSDPRGSTMTDGGVLYLESGVPDEVRRGLTKRGHRLG
;
A
#
# COMPACT_ATOMS: atom_id res chain seq x y z
N PRO A 1 -24.32 -12.54 -4.94
CA PRO A 1 -23.89 -13.92 -4.59
C PRO A 1 -22.58 -14.34 -5.26
N GLU A 2 -22.26 -13.81 -6.44
CA GLU A 2 -21.11 -14.27 -7.25
C GLU A 2 -19.74 -13.84 -6.71
N SER A 3 -19.68 -12.87 -5.78
CA SER A 3 -18.40 -12.44 -5.18
C SER A 3 -17.88 -13.49 -4.19
N PRO A 4 -16.57 -13.81 -4.21
CA PRO A 4 -15.93 -14.63 -3.17
C PRO A 4 -16.13 -14.08 -1.76
N ASN A 5 -16.37 -12.76 -1.62
CA ASN A 5 -16.62 -12.08 -0.36
C ASN A 5 -18.14 -11.87 -0.08
N TYR A 6 -19.03 -12.59 -0.77
CA TYR A 6 -20.46 -12.53 -0.47
C TYR A 6 -20.76 -12.99 0.97
N LEU A 7 -21.73 -12.34 1.61
CA LEU A 7 -22.11 -12.56 3.01
C LEU A 7 -22.75 -13.93 3.21
N GLU A 8 -22.17 -14.75 4.09
CA GLU A 8 -22.66 -16.09 4.41
C GLU A 8 -22.57 -16.36 5.93
N PRO A 9 -23.52 -17.10 6.53
CA PRO A 9 -23.47 -17.45 7.95
C PRO A 9 -22.17 -18.18 8.31
N GLY A 10 -21.49 -17.72 9.37
CA GLY A 10 -20.24 -18.33 9.86
C GLY A 10 -18.98 -18.07 9.01
N LYS A 11 -19.11 -17.37 7.87
CA LYS A 11 -17.97 -17.01 7.02
C LYS A 11 -17.19 -15.83 7.60
N ARG A 12 -15.87 -15.94 7.59
CA ARG A 12 -14.98 -14.82 7.91
C ARG A 12 -14.99 -13.83 6.73
N PRO A 13 -15.29 -12.54 6.96
CA PRO A 13 -15.25 -11.56 5.89
C PRO A 13 -13.81 -11.33 5.43
N PHE A 14 -13.66 -10.81 4.21
CA PHE A 14 -12.42 -10.12 3.85
C PHE A 14 -12.10 -9.07 4.93
N HIS A 15 -10.85 -9.08 5.41
CA HIS A 15 -10.36 -8.07 6.35
C HIS A 15 -9.08 -7.43 5.81
N THR A 16 -8.88 -6.17 6.13
CA THR A 16 -7.68 -5.43 5.75
C THR A 16 -6.52 -5.60 6.72
N ILE A 17 -6.74 -6.17 7.91
CA ILE A 17 -5.71 -6.35 8.95
C ILE A 17 -4.68 -7.37 8.47
N ILE A 18 -3.42 -6.96 8.25
CA ILE A 18 -2.40 -7.83 7.68
C ILE A 18 -1.03 -7.65 8.36
N PRO A 19 -0.80 -8.09 9.61
CA PRO A 19 0.53 -8.03 10.22
C PRO A 19 1.55 -8.82 9.38
N ALA A 20 2.77 -8.30 9.24
CA ALA A 20 3.78 -8.88 8.36
C ALA A 20 5.03 -9.36 9.11
N PHE A 21 5.60 -10.45 8.61
CA PHE A 21 6.86 -10.99 9.07
C PHE A 21 7.69 -11.43 7.87
N ALA A 22 8.92 -10.92 7.74
CA ALA A 22 9.83 -11.23 6.66
C ALA A 22 10.96 -12.14 7.14
N MET A 23 11.30 -13.10 6.27
CA MET A 23 12.44 -14.00 6.43
C MET A 23 13.52 -13.61 5.43
N LYS A 24 14.79 -13.73 5.84
CA LYS A 24 15.96 -13.53 4.96
C LYS A 24 16.96 -14.65 5.21
N ASP A 25 17.40 -15.31 4.15
CA ASP A 25 18.34 -16.44 4.19
C ASP A 25 17.89 -17.54 5.17
N GLY A 26 16.60 -17.87 5.15
CA GLY A 26 15.98 -18.87 6.01
C GLY A 26 15.82 -18.47 7.48
N LYS A 27 16.14 -17.23 7.85
CA LYS A 27 16.09 -16.73 9.23
C LYS A 27 15.07 -15.61 9.39
N PRO A 28 14.45 -15.48 10.58
CA PRO A 28 13.67 -14.30 10.94
C PRO A 28 14.46 -13.02 10.72
N TRP A 29 13.86 -12.06 10.00
CA TRP A 29 14.53 -10.81 9.68
C TRP A 29 13.79 -9.59 10.22
N LEU A 30 12.48 -9.49 10.01
CA LEU A 30 11.70 -8.31 10.38
C LEU A 30 10.25 -8.66 10.72
N SER A 31 9.75 -8.16 11.84
CA SER A 31 8.32 -8.09 12.16
C SER A 31 7.87 -6.64 12.00
N PHE A 32 6.82 -6.38 11.22
CA PHE A 32 6.40 -5.02 10.89
C PHE A 32 4.92 -4.93 10.52
N GLY A 33 4.40 -3.71 10.55
CA GLY A 33 3.04 -3.41 10.14
C GLY A 33 2.88 -1.93 9.83
N VAL A 34 2.07 -1.61 8.84
CA VAL A 34 1.59 -0.26 8.54
C VAL A 34 0.07 -0.29 8.67
N MET A 35 -0.51 0.68 9.38
CA MET A 35 -1.97 0.79 9.56
C MET A 35 -2.62 1.56 8.41
N GLY A 36 -3.93 1.34 8.19
CA GLY A 36 -4.72 2.17 7.27
C GLY A 36 -5.55 1.42 6.22
N GLY A 37 -6.27 0.36 6.58
CA GLY A 37 -7.20 -0.30 5.63
C GLY A 37 -6.50 -0.86 4.38
N ASP A 38 -6.91 -0.40 3.19
CA ASP A 38 -6.32 -0.74 1.89
C ASP A 38 -4.92 -0.14 1.66
N MET A 39 -4.49 0.83 2.49
CA MET A 39 -3.11 1.33 2.51
C MET A 39 -2.14 0.30 3.13
N GLN A 40 -2.60 -0.62 3.99
CA GLN A 40 -1.71 -1.57 4.67
C GLN A 40 -0.80 -2.33 3.69
N PRO A 41 -1.32 -2.99 2.63
CA PRO A 41 -0.45 -3.70 1.68
C PRO A 41 0.45 -2.75 0.88
N GLN A 42 -0.04 -1.55 0.54
CA GLN A 42 0.74 -0.55 -0.20
C GLN A 42 1.93 -0.06 0.64
N GLY A 43 1.70 0.24 1.92
CA GLY A 43 2.73 0.65 2.88
C GLY A 43 3.71 -0.47 3.19
N HIS A 44 3.24 -1.72 3.29
CA HIS A 44 4.12 -2.88 3.53
C HIS A 44 5.15 -3.05 2.42
N VAL A 45 4.72 -2.95 1.17
CA VAL A 45 5.64 -3.01 0.01
C VAL A 45 6.61 -1.84 0.04
N GLN A 46 6.15 -0.63 0.36
CA GLN A 46 7.03 0.55 0.46
C GLN A 46 8.14 0.36 1.51
N ILE A 47 7.83 -0.17 2.71
CA ILE A 47 8.85 -0.49 3.73
C ILE A 47 9.87 -1.50 3.20
N LEU A 48 9.41 -2.59 2.58
CA LEU A 48 10.29 -3.64 2.08
C LEU A 48 11.19 -3.14 0.93
N VAL A 49 10.64 -2.39 -0.02
CA VAL A 49 11.39 -1.78 -1.13
C VAL A 49 12.46 -0.82 -0.59
N ASN A 50 12.11 0.01 0.40
CA ASN A 50 13.06 0.92 1.04
C ASN A 50 14.24 0.16 1.69
N MET A 51 13.97 -0.93 2.39
CA MET A 51 15.03 -1.71 3.06
C MET A 51 15.83 -2.62 2.12
N ILE A 52 15.17 -3.23 1.12
CA ILE A 52 15.78 -4.23 0.24
C ILE A 52 16.47 -3.55 -0.96
N ASP A 53 15.75 -2.67 -1.65
CA ASP A 53 16.21 -2.08 -2.92
C ASP A 53 17.02 -0.81 -2.69
N PHE A 54 16.61 0.03 -1.73
CA PHE A 54 17.28 1.29 -1.41
C PHE A 54 18.27 1.19 -0.23
N GLY A 55 18.37 0.02 0.40
CA GLY A 55 19.33 -0.25 1.48
C GLY A 55 19.11 0.60 2.74
N MET A 56 17.92 1.18 2.92
CA MET A 56 17.59 1.99 4.09
C MET A 56 17.54 1.13 5.35
N ASN A 57 17.90 1.72 6.49
CA ASN A 57 17.62 1.10 7.78
C ASN A 57 16.11 1.17 8.11
N LEU A 58 15.67 0.49 9.17
CA LEU A 58 14.24 0.40 9.52
C LEU A 58 13.60 1.77 9.80
N GLN A 59 14.30 2.67 10.49
CA GLN A 59 13.80 3.99 10.81
C GLN A 59 13.71 4.85 9.54
N GLU A 60 14.77 4.85 8.72
CA GLU A 60 14.78 5.54 7.42
C GLU A 60 13.67 5.05 6.50
N ALA A 61 13.47 3.73 6.41
CA ALA A 61 12.41 3.14 5.60
C ALA A 61 11.01 3.55 6.09
N GLY A 62 10.84 3.69 7.41
CA GLY A 62 9.62 4.17 8.05
C GLY A 62 9.37 5.67 7.93
N ASP A 63 10.43 6.48 7.89
CA ASP A 63 10.36 7.94 7.79
C ASP A 63 10.28 8.43 6.34
N ALA A 64 10.69 7.59 5.38
CA ALA A 64 10.61 7.91 3.96
C ALA A 64 9.18 8.27 3.54
N ALA A 65 9.07 9.35 2.75
CA ALA A 65 7.79 9.85 2.27
C ALA A 65 7.02 8.78 1.47
N ARG A 66 5.76 8.57 1.84
CA ARG A 66 4.88 7.55 1.28
C ARG A 66 3.96 8.08 0.20
N TYR A 67 3.40 7.13 -0.54
CA TYR A 67 2.28 7.34 -1.44
C TYR A 67 1.13 6.38 -1.13
N TYR A 68 -0.08 6.81 -1.45
CA TYR A 68 -1.30 6.02 -1.32
C TYR A 68 -2.16 6.19 -2.57
N HIS A 69 -2.48 5.07 -3.24
CA HIS A 69 -3.45 5.06 -4.32
C HIS A 69 -4.84 4.73 -3.77
N ALA A 70 -5.80 5.62 -4.02
CA ALA A 70 -7.19 5.49 -3.62
C ALA A 70 -8.12 5.42 -4.84
N GLY A 71 -9.36 4.96 -4.62
CA GLY A 71 -10.36 4.84 -5.67
C GLY A 71 -10.12 3.65 -6.61
N SER A 72 -9.32 2.68 -6.16
CA SER A 72 -9.18 1.40 -6.85
C SER A 72 -10.44 0.53 -6.69
N SER A 73 -10.51 -0.55 -7.46
CA SER A 73 -11.54 -1.56 -7.26
C SER A 73 -11.34 -2.20 -5.87
N ASP A 74 -12.43 -2.42 -5.13
CA ASP A 74 -12.35 -2.88 -3.75
C ASP A 74 -13.26 -4.08 -3.43
N PRO A 75 -12.99 -4.81 -2.33
CA PRO A 75 -13.80 -5.98 -1.94
C PRO A 75 -15.23 -5.67 -1.47
N ARG A 76 -15.63 -4.39 -1.42
CA ARG A 76 -16.99 -3.92 -1.11
C ARG A 76 -17.83 -3.79 -2.38
N GLY A 77 -17.24 -3.94 -3.56
CA GLY A 77 -17.92 -3.92 -4.86
C GLY A 77 -17.69 -2.66 -5.68
N SER A 78 -16.82 -1.75 -5.22
CA SER A 78 -16.40 -0.60 -6.02
C SER A 78 -15.56 -1.08 -7.20
N THR A 79 -15.78 -0.53 -8.39
CA THR A 79 -14.96 -0.77 -9.59
C THR A 79 -14.29 0.53 -10.00
N MET A 80 -12.97 0.51 -10.18
CA MET A 80 -12.23 1.68 -10.66
C MET A 80 -12.56 1.97 -12.13
N THR A 81 -12.92 3.21 -12.43
CA THR A 81 -13.32 3.63 -13.79
C THR A 81 -12.45 4.76 -14.36
N ASP A 82 -11.69 5.45 -13.53
CA ASP A 82 -10.99 6.68 -13.88
C ASP A 82 -9.49 6.67 -13.49
N GLY A 83 -8.95 5.49 -13.16
CA GLY A 83 -7.56 5.30 -12.77
C GLY A 83 -7.23 5.68 -11.32
N GLY A 84 -8.20 6.13 -10.52
CA GLY A 84 -8.00 6.47 -9.11
C GLY A 84 -7.17 7.74 -8.86
N VAL A 85 -6.89 8.02 -7.60
CA VAL A 85 -6.17 9.21 -7.12
C VAL A 85 -4.90 8.77 -6.40
N LEU A 86 -3.77 9.40 -6.72
CA LEU A 86 -2.51 9.17 -6.03
C LEU A 86 -2.25 10.30 -5.03
N TYR A 87 -2.30 9.97 -3.75
CA TYR A 87 -1.91 10.86 -2.66
C TYR A 87 -0.42 10.69 -2.37
N LEU A 88 0.27 11.81 -2.18
CA LEU A 88 1.72 11.86 -1.95
C LEU A 88 2.00 12.71 -0.72
N GLU A 89 2.80 12.19 0.22
CA GLU A 89 3.26 12.98 1.37
C GLU A 89 4.11 14.18 0.93
N SER A 90 4.13 15.23 1.75
CA SER A 90 4.84 16.49 1.46
C SER A 90 6.34 16.32 1.23
N GLY A 91 6.94 15.24 1.75
CA GLY A 91 8.35 14.90 1.50
C GLY A 91 8.66 14.46 0.06
N VAL A 92 7.65 14.18 -0.77
CA VAL A 92 7.86 13.84 -2.20
C VAL A 92 8.19 15.10 -3.01
N PRO A 93 9.35 15.17 -3.69
CA PRO A 93 9.80 16.35 -4.42
C PRO A 93 8.82 16.80 -5.53
N ASP A 94 8.71 18.12 -5.74
CA ASP A 94 7.81 18.69 -6.74
C ASP A 94 8.12 18.23 -8.17
N GLU A 95 9.38 17.93 -8.47
CA GLU A 95 9.76 17.35 -9.76
C GLU A 95 9.09 16.00 -10.00
N VAL A 96 9.05 15.15 -8.98
CA VAL A 96 8.38 13.84 -9.04
C VAL A 96 6.88 14.05 -9.22
N ARG A 97 6.27 14.97 -8.47
CA ARG A 97 4.85 15.33 -8.59
C ARG A 97 4.50 15.74 -10.02
N ARG A 98 5.25 16.69 -10.58
CA ARG A 98 5.07 17.14 -11.98
C ARG A 98 5.26 16.01 -12.98
N GLY A 99 6.27 15.16 -12.78
CA GLY A 99 6.54 13.99 -13.62
C GLY A 99 5.38 12.99 -13.62
N LEU A 100 4.76 12.75 -12.47
CA LEU A 100 3.58 11.89 -12.35
C LEU A 100 2.37 12.50 -13.05
N THR A 101 2.08 13.78 -12.85
CA THR A 101 0.99 14.47 -13.55
C THR A 101 1.17 14.43 -15.07
N LYS A 102 2.40 14.64 -15.57
CA LYS A 102 2.72 14.55 -17.01
C LYS A 102 2.47 13.16 -17.58
N ARG A 103 2.59 12.11 -16.76
CA ARG A 103 2.29 10.71 -17.13
C ARG A 103 0.79 10.35 -17.01
N GLY A 104 -0.05 11.30 -16.62
CA GLY A 104 -1.50 11.12 -16.51
C GLY A 104 -1.99 10.74 -15.12
N HIS A 105 -1.14 10.73 -14.09
CA HIS A 105 -1.60 10.49 -12.72
C HIS A 105 -2.37 11.70 -12.20
N ARG A 106 -3.55 11.43 -11.63
CA ARG A 106 -4.33 12.41 -10.86
C ARG A 106 -3.81 12.43 -9.43
N LEU A 107 -3.24 13.56 -9.03
CA LEU A 107 -2.75 13.75 -7.67
C LEU A 107 -3.86 14.35 -6.79
N GLY A 108 -3.94 13.89 -5.54
CA GLY A 108 -4.89 14.37 -4.53
C GLY A 108 -4.27 15.25 -3.46
#